data_AF-A0A177MCU3-F1
#
_entry.id   AF-A0A177MCU3-F1
#
_cell.length_a   1.000
_cell.length_b   1.000
_cell.length_c   1.000
_cell.angle_alpha   90.00
_cell.angle_beta   90.00
_cell.angle_gamma   90.00
#
_symmetry.space_group_name_H-M   'P 1'
#
loop_
_entity.id
_entity.type
_entity.pdbx_description
1 polymer ?
#
loop_
_entity_poly.entity_id
_entity_poly.type
_entity_poly.pdbx_seq_one_letter_code
_entity_poly.pdbx_strand_id
1 'polypeptide(L)'
;MEKNTSKLTVTLRGYLIKQTDDELWIRDRDGTLVLKKTDIVGELCDWDGKDPNFDRKAVKVEITDGAEIQEIRHWRIDATGRAITLGEKELSTIRGIDDMDKATLRWARKLGFEAAEEDGGQIADGLSWCGPPEHRYICDSVEN
;
A
#
# COMPACT_ATOMS: atom_id res chain seq x y z
N MET A 1 -44.18 27.05 3.19
CA MET A 1 -43.18 26.90 4.27
C MET A 1 -42.20 25.82 3.86
N GLU A 2 -41.16 26.19 3.13
CA GLU A 2 -40.10 25.28 2.72
C GLU A 2 -39.31 24.88 3.98
N LYS A 3 -39.26 23.57 4.25
CA LYS A 3 -38.43 23.03 5.32
C LYS A 3 -36.99 23.28 4.89
N ASN A 4 -36.33 24.20 5.59
CA ASN A 4 -34.90 24.41 5.49
C ASN A 4 -34.22 23.14 6.03
N THR A 5 -34.06 22.13 5.19
CA THR A 5 -33.24 20.96 5.50
C THR A 5 -31.81 21.47 5.57
N SER A 6 -31.39 21.84 6.78
CA SER A 6 -29.99 22.00 7.13
C SER A 6 -29.31 20.68 6.77
N LYS A 7 -28.71 20.63 5.57
CA LYS A 7 -27.81 19.54 5.20
C LYS A 7 -26.80 19.44 6.32
N LEU A 8 -26.73 18.27 6.96
CA LEU A 8 -25.72 18.02 7.97
C LEU A 8 -24.37 18.19 7.28
N THR A 9 -23.52 19.06 7.82
CA THR A 9 -22.17 19.29 7.32
C THR A 9 -21.17 18.93 8.39
N VAL A 10 -20.07 18.32 7.96
CA VAL A 10 -18.94 17.98 8.82
C VAL A 10 -17.83 18.95 8.52
N THR A 11 -17.32 19.62 9.55
CA THR A 11 -16.14 20.47 9.43
C THR A 11 -14.88 19.63 9.58
N LEU A 12 -14.00 19.66 8.59
CA LEU A 12 -12.63 19.18 8.71
C LEU A 12 -11.63 20.32 8.74
N ARG A 13 -10.49 20.03 9.36
CA ARG A 13 -9.47 21.00 9.75
C ARG A 13 -8.11 20.35 9.59
N GLY A 14 -7.21 21.01 8.87
CA GLY A 14 -5.85 20.51 8.68
C GLY A 14 -5.02 21.39 7.78
N TYR A 15 -3.96 20.83 7.21
CA TYR A 15 -2.98 21.55 6.42
C TYR A 15 -3.05 21.14 4.95
N LEU A 16 -3.20 22.11 4.05
CA LEU A 16 -3.33 21.84 2.62
C LEU A 16 -2.02 21.29 2.05
N ILE A 17 -2.04 20.03 1.59
CA ILE A 17 -0.88 19.39 0.96
C ILE A 17 -0.89 19.60 -0.55
N LYS A 18 -2.05 19.37 -1.16
CA LYS A 18 -2.22 19.36 -2.62
C LYS A 18 -3.67 19.67 -2.94
N GLN A 19 -3.86 20.40 -4.03
CA GLN A 19 -5.18 20.67 -4.61
C GLN A 19 -5.08 20.37 -6.10
N THR A 20 -5.93 19.48 -6.59
CA THR A 20 -6.12 19.23 -8.03
C THR A 20 -7.47 19.82 -8.44
N ASP A 21 -7.92 19.59 -9.67
CA ASP A 21 -9.23 20.05 -10.12
C ASP A 21 -10.36 19.31 -9.37
N ASP A 22 -10.19 18.00 -9.14
CA ASP A 22 -11.23 17.14 -8.56
C ASP A 22 -11.03 16.83 -7.07
N GLU A 23 -9.80 16.95 -6.55
CA GLU A 23 -9.46 16.48 -5.21
C GLU A 23 -8.77 17.55 -4.35
N LEU A 24 -8.95 17.40 -3.04
CA LEU A 24 -8.30 18.18 -2.01
C LEU A 24 -7.61 17.26 -1.00
N TRP A 25 -6.32 17.48 -0.79
CA TRP A 25 -5.49 16.67 0.07
C TRP A 25 -5.12 17.47 1.31
N ILE A 26 -5.66 17.08 2.45
CA ILE A 26 -5.48 17.76 3.74
C ILE A 26 -4.72 16.84 4.67
N ARG A 27 -3.66 17.34 5.32
CA ARG A 27 -2.95 16.60 6.38
C ARG A 27 -3.46 17.01 7.74
N ASP A 28 -3.69 16.04 8.60
CA ASP A 28 -3.81 16.26 10.04
C ASP A 28 -2.68 15.53 10.78
N ARG A 29 -2.82 15.35 12.10
CA ARG A 29 -1.84 14.64 12.92
C ARG A 29 -1.88 13.13 12.72
N ASP A 30 -3.01 12.58 12.27
CA ASP A 30 -3.26 11.15 12.16
C ASP A 30 -2.94 10.62 10.76
N GLY A 31 -3.05 11.46 9.73
CA GLY A 31 -2.76 11.08 8.36
C GLY A 31 -3.02 12.16 7.33
N THR A 32 -3.09 11.73 6.07
CA THR A 32 -3.51 12.56 4.95
C THR A 32 -4.91 12.15 4.53
N LEU A 33 -5.84 13.09 4.53
CA LEU A 33 -7.20 12.93 4.05
C LEU A 33 -7.29 13.42 2.61
N VAL A 34 -7.89 12.61 1.74
CA VAL A 34 -8.21 12.95 0.35
C VAL A 34 -9.72 13.08 0.24
N LEU A 35 -10.14 14.23 -0.28
CA LEU A 35 -11.54 14.65 -0.40
C LEU A 35 -11.85 14.97 -1.85
N LYS A 36 -13.02 14.58 -2.33
CA LYS A 36 -13.54 15.04 -3.63
C LYS A 36 -14.10 16.46 -3.47
N LYS A 37 -13.77 17.36 -4.40
CA LYS A 37 -14.30 18.74 -4.36
C LYS A 37 -15.80 18.81 -4.52
N THR A 38 -16.42 17.84 -5.19
CA THR A 38 -17.88 17.73 -5.33
C THR A 38 -18.61 17.63 -4.00
N ASP A 39 -17.91 17.14 -2.97
CA ASP A 39 -18.49 16.86 -1.66
C ASP A 39 -18.26 18.01 -0.67
N ILE A 40 -17.41 18.98 -1.05
CA ILE A 40 -17.11 20.17 -0.26
C ILE A 40 -18.23 21.19 -0.41
N VAL A 41 -18.78 21.60 0.73
CA VAL A 41 -19.83 22.63 0.82
C VAL A 41 -19.16 23.96 1.11
N GLY A 42 -19.13 24.83 0.11
CA GLY A 42 -18.62 26.20 0.26
C GLY A 42 -17.14 26.36 -0.06
N GLU A 43 -16.59 27.52 0.35
CA GLU A 43 -15.22 27.90 0.07
C GLU A 43 -14.25 27.41 1.14
N LEU A 44 -13.01 27.13 0.75
CA LEU A 44 -11.94 26.82 1.68
C LEU A 44 -11.65 28.06 2.54
N CYS A 45 -11.82 27.92 3.85
CA CYS A 45 -11.52 28.98 4.79
C CYS A 45 -10.15 28.77 5.42
N ASP A 46 -9.43 29.87 5.64
CA ASP A 46 -8.18 29.83 6.38
C ASP A 46 -8.48 29.67 7.87
N TRP A 47 -7.70 28.84 8.56
CA TRP A 47 -7.78 28.66 10.01
C TRP A 47 -6.43 29.00 10.62
N ASP A 48 -6.41 29.74 11.73
CA ASP A 48 -5.21 30.14 12.47
C ASP A 48 -4.53 28.97 13.24
N GLY A 49 -4.58 27.75 12.70
CA GLY A 49 -3.86 26.61 13.22
C GLY A 49 -2.37 26.75 12.91
N LYS A 50 -1.53 26.82 13.96
CA LYS A 50 -0.08 26.78 13.83
C LYS A 50 0.45 25.52 14.50
N ASP A 51 0.97 24.59 13.70
CA ASP A 51 1.69 23.42 14.19
C ASP A 51 3.11 23.46 13.60
N PRO A 52 4.16 23.45 14.43
CA PRO A 52 5.55 23.57 13.98
C PRO A 52 5.99 22.42 13.06
N ASN A 53 5.25 21.29 13.04
CA ASN A 53 5.55 20.17 12.14
C ASN A 53 5.00 20.37 10.73
N PHE A 54 4.17 21.40 10.51
CA PHE A 54 3.47 21.64 9.25
C PHE A 54 3.73 23.07 8.77
N ASP A 55 4.70 23.22 7.87
CA ASP A 55 5.01 24.50 7.23
C ASP A 55 4.07 24.81 6.05
N ARG A 56 2.78 24.50 6.20
CA ARG A 56 1.78 24.57 5.12
C ARG A 56 0.56 25.39 5.55
N LYS A 57 -0.22 25.82 4.55
CA LYS A 57 -1.43 26.60 4.77
C LYS A 57 -2.47 25.80 5.57
N ALA A 58 -2.84 26.30 6.74
CA ALA A 58 -3.91 25.74 7.55
C ALA A 58 -5.28 26.11 6.97
N VAL A 59 -6.11 25.10 6.75
CA VAL A 59 -7.40 25.19 6.07
C VAL A 59 -8.50 24.51 6.88
N LYS A 60 -9.70 25.07 6.77
CA LYS A 60 -10.96 24.52 7.26
C LYS A 60 -11.87 24.28 6.05
N VAL A 61 -12.45 23.09 5.96
CA VAL A 61 -13.41 22.72 4.92
C VAL A 61 -14.69 22.17 5.54
N GLU A 62 -15.82 22.48 4.93
CA GLU A 62 -17.12 21.93 5.31
C GLU A 62 -17.53 20.93 4.23
N ILE A 63 -17.99 19.76 4.66
CA ILE A 63 -18.22 18.61 3.79
C ILE A 63 -19.65 18.13 4.00
N THR A 64 -20.28 17.68 2.93
CA THR A 64 -21.64 17.12 2.98
C THR A 64 -21.65 15.81 3.78
N ASP A 65 -22.69 15.59 4.58
CA ASP A 65 -22.94 14.29 5.19
C ASP A 65 -23.06 13.18 4.14
N GLY A 66 -22.43 12.03 4.41
CA GLY A 66 -22.31 10.90 3.47
C GLY A 66 -21.18 11.01 2.44
N ALA A 67 -20.32 12.03 2.50
CA ALA A 67 -19.13 12.13 1.65
C ALA A 67 -18.12 11.02 1.92
N GLU A 68 -17.47 10.56 0.85
CA GLU A 68 -16.38 9.58 0.94
C GLU A 68 -15.05 10.29 1.22
N ILE A 69 -14.37 9.87 2.27
CA ILE A 69 -13.05 10.37 2.64
C ILE A 69 -12.07 9.22 2.54
N GLN A 70 -11.00 9.40 1.76
CA GLN A 70 -9.91 8.43 1.73
C GLN A 70 -8.81 8.87 2.70
N GLU A 71 -8.47 8.00 3.65
CA GLU A 71 -7.39 8.23 4.59
C GLU A 71 -6.12 7.48 4.15
N ILE A 72 -5.03 8.23 3.99
CA ILE A 72 -3.70 7.71 3.68
C ILE A 72 -2.84 7.82 4.94
N ARG A 73 -2.55 6.65 5.54
CA ARG A 73 -1.62 6.52 6.67
C ARG A 73 -0.26 5.99 6.20
N HIS A 74 0.80 6.63 6.67
CA HIS A 74 2.15 6.13 6.45
C HIS A 74 2.53 5.19 7.60
N TRP A 75 2.62 3.90 7.30
CA TRP A 75 3.15 2.92 8.23
C TRP A 75 4.66 2.87 8.07
N ARG A 76 5.38 3.19 9.14
CA ARG A 76 6.82 2.95 9.20
C ARG A 76 7.01 1.45 9.46
N ILE A 77 7.53 0.75 8.46
CA ILE A 77 8.01 -0.63 8.65
C ILE A 77 9.37 -0.51 9.31
N ASP A 78 9.39 -0.62 10.64
CA ASP A 78 10.65 -0.80 11.34
C ASP A 78 11.13 -2.22 11.09
N ALA A 79 12.10 -2.35 10.18
CA ALA A 79 12.94 -3.53 10.04
C ALA A 79 13.85 -3.65 11.28
N THR A 80 13.28 -3.72 12.48
CA THR A 80 13.95 -4.40 13.57
C THR A 80 14.16 -5.83 13.06
N GLY A 81 15.39 -6.33 13.07
CA GLY A 81 15.77 -7.64 12.51
C GLY A 81 15.15 -8.85 13.21
N ARG A 82 13.97 -8.70 13.82
CA ARG A 82 13.10 -9.77 14.26
C ARG A 82 12.03 -9.94 13.19
N ALA A 83 12.01 -11.13 12.59
CA ALA A 83 10.94 -11.51 11.67
C ALA A 83 9.58 -11.15 12.28
N ILE A 84 8.72 -10.53 11.48
CA ILE A 84 7.30 -10.40 11.79
C ILE A 84 6.78 -11.83 11.86
N THR A 85 6.77 -12.40 13.06
CA THR A 85 6.03 -13.61 13.35
C THR A 85 4.57 -13.18 13.31
N LEU A 86 3.95 -13.34 12.13
CA LEU A 86 2.50 -13.44 12.04
C LEU A 86 2.10 -14.44 13.11
N GLY A 87 1.21 -14.03 14.02
CA GLY A 87 0.93 -14.71 15.28
C GLY A 87 0.93 -16.23 15.15
N GLU A 88 1.61 -16.87 16.09
CA GLU A 88 1.75 -18.32 16.19
C GLU A 88 0.37 -18.99 16.34
N LYS A 89 -0.21 -19.40 15.21
CA LYS A 89 -1.27 -20.41 14.99
C LYS A 89 -1.80 -20.18 13.57
N GLU A 90 -1.68 -21.07 12.60
CA GLU A 90 -1.59 -22.52 12.59
C GLU A 90 -0.54 -22.91 11.54
N LEU A 91 0.09 -24.07 11.71
CA LEU A 91 0.87 -24.72 10.66
C LEU A 91 0.12 -24.55 9.33
N SER A 92 0.79 -23.99 8.33
CA SER A 92 0.27 -24.00 6.96
C SER A 92 -0.24 -25.41 6.69
N THR A 93 -1.55 -25.53 6.44
CA THR A 93 -2.09 -26.84 6.07
C THR A 93 -1.26 -27.34 4.89
N ILE A 94 -1.02 -28.66 4.78
CA ILE A 94 -0.25 -29.26 3.66
C ILE A 94 -0.71 -28.69 2.31
N ARG A 95 -2.00 -28.34 2.22
CA ARG A 95 -2.64 -27.67 1.09
C ARG A 95 -2.11 -26.26 0.78
N GLY A 96 -1.80 -25.45 1.80
CA GLY A 96 -1.21 -24.12 1.64
C GLY A 96 0.23 -24.15 1.13
N ILE A 97 1.00 -25.18 1.51
CA ILE A 97 2.35 -25.41 0.96
C ILE A 97 2.23 -25.80 -0.53
N ASP A 98 1.34 -26.75 -0.82
CA ASP A 98 1.02 -27.19 -2.19
C ASP A 98 0.61 -26.04 -3.12
N ASP A 99 -0.21 -25.11 -2.61
CA ASP A 99 -0.72 -23.97 -3.39
C ASP A 99 0.35 -22.89 -3.59
N MET A 100 1.26 -22.72 -2.62
CA MET A 100 2.44 -21.89 -2.76
C MET A 100 3.41 -22.47 -3.79
N ASP A 101 3.70 -23.76 -3.76
CA ASP A 101 4.61 -24.41 -4.71
C ASP A 101 4.07 -24.31 -6.15
N LYS A 102 2.75 -24.53 -6.32
CA LYS A 102 2.08 -24.33 -7.62
C LYS A 102 2.13 -22.88 -8.06
N ALA A 103 2.04 -21.91 -7.15
CA ALA A 103 2.19 -20.49 -7.49
C ALA A 103 3.63 -20.19 -7.93
N THR A 104 4.63 -20.64 -7.19
CA THR A 104 6.06 -20.48 -7.49
C THR A 104 6.42 -21.07 -8.85
N LEU A 105 5.99 -22.29 -9.14
CA LEU A 105 6.22 -22.94 -10.45
C LEU A 105 5.56 -22.18 -11.61
N ARG A 106 4.38 -21.60 -11.40
CA ARG A 106 3.71 -20.77 -12.43
C ARG A 106 4.47 -19.48 -12.69
N TRP A 107 5.03 -18.87 -11.66
CA TRP A 107 5.86 -17.66 -11.79
C TRP A 107 7.19 -17.97 -12.48
N ALA A 108 7.87 -19.04 -12.09
CA ALA A 108 9.12 -19.49 -12.71
C ALA A 108 8.96 -19.70 -14.23
N ARG A 109 7.92 -20.42 -14.66
CA ARG A 109 7.63 -20.61 -16.10
C ARG A 109 7.34 -19.30 -16.83
N LYS A 110 6.60 -18.37 -16.22
CA LYS A 110 6.32 -17.06 -16.84
C LYS A 110 7.58 -16.22 -17.04
N LEU A 111 8.59 -16.42 -16.21
CA LEU A 111 9.87 -15.73 -16.28
C LEU A 111 10.91 -16.47 -17.13
N GLY A 112 10.54 -17.59 -17.76
CA GLY A 112 11.43 -18.37 -18.63
C GLY A 112 12.37 -19.32 -17.89
N PHE A 113 12.20 -19.52 -16.59
CA PHE A 113 12.95 -20.54 -15.86
C PHE A 113 12.39 -21.93 -16.15
N GLU A 114 13.22 -22.81 -16.72
CA GLU A 114 12.90 -24.22 -16.85
C GLU A 114 13.14 -24.93 -15.51
N ALA A 115 12.18 -25.74 -15.09
CA ALA A 115 12.32 -26.54 -13.88
C ALA A 115 13.40 -27.60 -14.15
N ALA A 116 14.47 -27.61 -13.36
CA ALA A 116 15.48 -28.63 -13.47
C ALA A 116 14.89 -29.97 -13.00
N GLU A 117 14.99 -31.01 -13.82
CA GLU A 117 14.69 -32.37 -13.38
C GLU A 117 15.64 -32.76 -12.24
N GLU A 118 15.09 -33.34 -11.17
CA GLU A 118 15.81 -33.71 -9.94
C GLU A 118 16.84 -34.83 -10.11
N ASP A 119 17.06 -35.32 -11.33
CA ASP A 119 18.00 -36.40 -11.61
C ASP A 119 19.42 -35.87 -11.79
N GLY A 120 20.03 -35.37 -10.71
CA GLY A 120 21.48 -35.36 -10.47
C GLY A 120 22.40 -35.02 -11.64
N GLY A 121 21.93 -34.21 -12.59
CA GLY A 121 22.57 -34.00 -13.88
C GLY A 121 23.68 -32.97 -13.74
N GLN A 122 24.82 -33.23 -14.39
CA GLN A 122 25.88 -32.24 -14.55
C GLN A 122 25.29 -30.97 -15.16
N ILE A 123 25.39 -29.86 -14.43
CA ILE A 123 25.16 -28.53 -14.98
C ILE A 123 26.17 -28.29 -16.11
N ALA A 124 25.72 -27.76 -17.24
CA ALA A 124 26.64 -27.32 -18.29
C ALA A 124 27.52 -26.17 -17.76
N ASP A 125 28.80 -26.14 -18.17
CA ASP A 125 29.73 -25.07 -17.78
C ASP A 125 29.13 -23.69 -18.08
N GLY A 126 29.04 -22.83 -17.06
CA GLY A 126 28.45 -21.48 -17.13
C GLY A 126 27.11 -21.32 -16.41
N LEU A 127 26.45 -22.42 -16.03
CA LEU A 127 25.19 -22.40 -15.29
C LEU A 127 25.42 -22.45 -13.78
N SER A 128 24.61 -21.72 -13.01
CA SER A 128 24.65 -21.79 -11.54
C SER A 128 23.29 -22.16 -10.97
N TRP A 129 23.32 -22.93 -9.88
CA TRP A 129 22.10 -23.25 -9.13
C TRP A 129 21.68 -22.07 -8.28
N CYS A 130 20.41 -21.68 -8.39
CA CYS A 130 19.79 -20.66 -7.54
C CYS A 130 18.56 -21.26 -6.82
N GLY A 131 18.34 -20.89 -5.56
CA GLY A 131 17.18 -21.33 -4.77
C GLY A 131 17.54 -22.20 -3.55
N PRO A 132 16.58 -22.44 -2.64
CA PRO A 132 16.75 -23.30 -1.48
C PRO A 132 17.01 -24.76 -1.91
N PRO A 133 17.67 -25.58 -1.07
CA PRO A 133 18.10 -26.93 -1.45
C PRO A 133 16.95 -27.86 -1.89
N GLU A 134 15.71 -27.61 -1.43
CA GLU A 134 14.49 -28.32 -1.87
C GLU A 134 13.94 -27.88 -3.24
N HIS A 135 14.35 -26.73 -3.78
CA HIS A 135 13.90 -26.21 -5.08
C HIS A 135 15.04 -25.48 -5.77
N ARG A 136 15.93 -26.26 -6.40
CA ARG A 136 17.04 -25.70 -7.17
C ARG A 136 16.60 -25.38 -8.60
N TYR A 137 16.93 -24.19 -9.06
CA TYR A 137 16.71 -23.72 -10.43
C TYR A 137 18.04 -23.50 -11.12
N ILE A 138 18.09 -23.77 -12.42
CA ILE A 138 19.25 -23.50 -13.26
C ILE A 138 19.13 -22.07 -13.79
N CYS A 139 20.14 -21.24 -13.54
CA CYS A 139 20.23 -19.89 -14.07
C CYS A 139 21.42 -19.78 -15.02
N ASP A 140 21.21 -19.17 -16.19
CA ASP A 140 22.28 -18.68 -17.05
C ASP A 140 23.03 -17.57 -16.33
N SER A 141 24.34 -17.77 -16.12
CA SER A 141 25.22 -16.67 -15.77
C SER A 141 25.35 -15.82 -17.03
N VAL A 142 24.54 -14.77 -17.13
CA VAL A 142 24.76 -13.74 -18.14
C VAL A 142 26.08 -13.06 -17.78
N GLU A 143 27.18 -13.52 -18.40
CA GLU A 143 28.39 -12.72 -18.47
C GLU A 143 28.07 -11.44 -19.26
N ASN A 144 28.49 -10.34 -18.67
CA ASN A 144 28.18 -8.95 -19.03
C ASN A 144 28.67 -8.56 -20.43
#